data_AF-A0A6I2UY52-F1
#
_entry.id   AF-A0A6I2UY52-F1
#
_cell.length_a   1.000
_cell.length_b   1.000
_cell.length_c   1.000
_cell.angle_alpha   90.00
_cell.angle_beta   90.00
_cell.angle_gamma   90.00
#
_symmetry.space_group_name_H-M   'P 1'
#
loop_
_entity.id
_entity.type
_entity.pdbx_description
1 polymer ?
#
loop_
_entity_poly.entity_id
_entity_poly.type
_entity_poly.pdbx_seq_one_letter_code
_entity_poly.pdbx_strand_id
1 'polypeptide(L)'
;MEKKKLDMIVQKYLQLKPLGDKDAVAARREYARRELERWRDIFEHGCSDPAWPDGCNLNLIRNHIIAALSDLRDLGENTSGEYVPPEVSSGLMIPAGRFFKVRYKRFEQEGQRLQIAGVEISLF
;
A
#
# COMPACT_ATOMS: atom_id res chain seq x y z
N MET A 1 -9.65 -35.42 8.46
CA MET A 1 -8.20 -35.48 8.72
C MET A 1 -7.50 -34.13 8.50
N GLU A 2 -8.00 -33.25 7.61
CA GLU A 2 -7.43 -31.91 7.37
C GLU A 2 -7.66 -30.86 8.47
N LYS A 3 -8.83 -30.87 9.12
CA LYS A 3 -9.19 -29.87 10.15
C LYS A 3 -8.19 -29.85 11.33
N LYS A 4 -7.82 -31.02 11.86
CA LYS A 4 -6.80 -31.17 12.91
C LYS A 4 -5.42 -30.63 12.52
N LYS A 5 -5.05 -30.71 11.23
CA LYS A 5 -3.76 -30.22 10.73
C LYS A 5 -3.75 -28.70 10.65
N LEU A 6 -4.86 -28.10 10.19
CA LEU A 6 -5.03 -26.64 10.18
C LEU A 6 -5.05 -26.08 11.61
N ASP A 7 -5.79 -26.73 12.52
CA ASP A 7 -5.85 -26.33 13.93
C ASP A 7 -4.46 -26.37 14.58
N MET A 8 -3.65 -27.41 14.31
CA MET A 8 -2.26 -27.48 14.76
C MET A 8 -1.39 -26.34 14.20
N ILE A 9 -1.57 -25.99 12.93
CA ILE A 9 -0.82 -24.91 12.29
C ILE A 9 -1.20 -23.58 12.95
N VAL A 10 -2.49 -23.30 13.09
CA VAL A 10 -2.99 -22.07 13.74
C VAL A 10 -2.49 -21.98 15.18
N GLN A 11 -2.56 -23.06 15.96
CA GLN A 11 -2.04 -23.06 17.33
C GLN A 11 -0.54 -22.81 17.39
N LYS A 12 0.24 -23.37 16.44
CA LYS A 12 1.67 -23.06 16.31
C LYS A 12 1.92 -21.59 15.99
N TYR A 13 1.10 -20.98 15.13
CA TYR A 13 1.17 -19.54 14.81
C TYR A 13 0.81 -18.68 16.02
N LEU A 14 -0.20 -19.05 16.80
CA LEU A 14 -0.61 -18.33 18.01
C LEU A 14 0.44 -18.41 19.13
N GLN A 15 1.26 -19.45 19.13
CA GLN A 15 2.39 -19.63 20.07
C GLN A 15 3.69 -18.95 19.61
N LEU A 16 3.72 -18.34 18.41
CA LEU A 16 4.88 -17.56 18.01
C LEU A 16 5.05 -16.41 19.00
N LYS A 17 6.20 -16.39 19.67
CA LYS A 17 6.56 -15.29 20.55
C LYS A 17 6.61 -14.00 19.73
N PRO A 18 6.22 -12.86 20.31
CA PRO A 18 6.47 -11.56 19.68
C PRO A 18 7.95 -11.48 19.30
N LEU A 19 8.21 -10.89 18.13
CA LEU A 19 9.57 -10.61 17.67
C LEU A 19 10.31 -9.83 18.77
N GLY A 20 11.59 -10.14 18.98
CA GLY A 20 12.42 -9.25 19.79
C GLY A 20 12.44 -7.87 19.14
N ASP A 21 12.59 -6.81 19.94
CA ASP A 21 12.45 -5.42 19.46
C ASP A 21 13.29 -5.13 18.21
N LYS A 22 14.52 -5.66 18.13
CA LYS A 22 15.39 -5.54 16.95
C LYS A 22 14.80 -6.16 15.68
N ASP A 23 14.25 -7.36 15.79
CA ASP A 23 13.64 -8.06 14.66
C ASP A 23 12.32 -7.38 14.25
N ALA A 24 11.58 -6.84 15.22
CA ALA A 24 10.38 -6.05 14.97
C ALA A 24 10.70 -4.76 14.20
N VAL A 25 11.73 -4.02 14.63
CA VAL A 25 12.22 -2.82 13.93
C VAL A 25 12.63 -3.15 12.49
N ALA A 26 13.46 -4.18 12.30
CA ALA A 26 13.90 -4.59 10.97
C ALA A 26 12.72 -4.96 10.06
N ALA A 27 11.77 -5.74 10.57
CA ALA A 27 10.57 -6.12 9.84
C ALA A 27 9.71 -4.91 9.45
N ARG A 28 9.59 -3.89 10.31
CA ARG A 28 8.76 -2.71 10.02
C ARG A 28 9.41 -1.76 9.02
N ARG A 29 10.74 -1.60 9.07
CA ARG A 29 11.49 -0.86 8.05
C ARG A 29 11.37 -1.52 6.69
N GLU A 30 11.54 -2.83 6.63
CA GLU A 30 11.40 -3.59 5.38
C GLU A 30 9.97 -3.50 4.81
N TYR A 31 8.95 -3.58 5.67
CA TYR A 31 7.57 -3.40 5.26
C TYR A 31 7.32 -2.00 4.66
N ALA A 32 7.75 -0.93 5.34
CA ALA A 32 7.60 0.44 4.85
C ALA A 32 8.31 0.64 3.50
N ARG A 33 9.51 0.08 3.33
CA ARG A 33 10.27 0.11 2.08
C ARG A 33 9.50 -0.55 0.92
N ARG A 34 8.94 -1.74 1.15
CA ARG A 34 8.16 -2.48 0.14
C ARG A 34 6.86 -1.78 -0.22
N GLU A 35 6.16 -1.20 0.75
CA GLU A 35 4.96 -0.41 0.47
C GLU A 35 5.32 0.85 -0.33
N LEU A 36 6.45 1.51 -0.06
CA LEU A 36 6.92 2.64 -0.88
C LEU A 36 7.24 2.23 -2.32
N GLU A 37 7.91 1.08 -2.53
CA GLU A 37 8.14 0.54 -3.87
C GLU A 37 6.83 0.27 -4.60
N ARG A 38 5.86 -0.32 -3.91
CA ARG A 38 4.53 -0.58 -4.47
C ARG A 38 3.76 0.71 -4.78
N TRP A 39 3.89 1.74 -3.95
CA TRP A 39 3.31 3.04 -4.21
C TRP A 39 3.87 3.63 -5.51
N ARG A 40 5.20 3.57 -5.70
CA ARG A 40 5.87 4.04 -6.92
C ARG A 40 5.44 3.28 -8.16
N ASP A 41 5.38 1.94 -8.07
CA ASP A 41 4.92 1.07 -9.16
C ASP A 41 3.49 1.43 -9.60
N ILE A 42 2.55 1.59 -8.66
CA ILE A 42 1.18 2.01 -8.99
C ILE A 42 1.16 3.44 -9.55
N PHE A 43 1.99 4.34 -9.03
CA PHE A 43 2.03 5.72 -9.52
C PHE A 43 2.55 5.78 -10.97
N GLU A 44 3.50 4.93 -11.34
CA GLU A 44 4.08 4.86 -12.68
C GLU A 44 3.24 4.05 -13.67
N HIS A 45 2.59 2.99 -13.21
CA HIS A 45 1.96 1.97 -14.06
C HIS A 45 0.48 1.69 -13.75
N GLY A 46 -0.14 2.48 -12.86
CA GLY A 46 -1.49 2.23 -12.37
C GLY A 46 -1.63 0.88 -11.64
N CYS A 47 -2.83 0.58 -11.13
CA CYS A 47 -3.12 -0.72 -10.54
C CYS A 47 -4.09 -1.56 -11.38
N SER A 48 -4.39 -2.77 -10.90
CA SER A 48 -5.36 -3.70 -11.49
C SER A 48 -6.65 -3.83 -10.69
N ASP A 49 -6.86 -2.97 -9.69
CA ASP A 49 -8.02 -3.06 -8.78
C ASP A 49 -9.34 -2.85 -9.54
N PRO A 50 -10.23 -3.86 -9.57
CA PRO A 50 -11.49 -3.75 -10.28
C PRO A 50 -12.56 -2.97 -9.50
N ALA A 51 -12.38 -2.63 -8.24
CA ALA A 51 -13.38 -1.92 -7.45
C ALA A 51 -13.02 -0.44 -7.25
N TRP A 52 -11.73 -0.11 -7.21
CA TRP A 52 -11.27 1.23 -6.83
C TRP A 52 -10.33 1.88 -7.84
N PRO A 53 -10.35 3.21 -7.98
CA PRO A 53 -9.36 3.96 -8.76
C PRO A 53 -7.93 3.81 -8.22
N ASP A 54 -6.95 4.27 -9.00
CA ASP A 54 -5.53 4.22 -8.61
C ASP A 54 -5.27 5.09 -7.37
N GLY A 55 -5.92 6.27 -7.29
CA GLY A 55 -5.80 7.18 -6.15
C GLY A 55 -6.19 6.56 -4.81
N CYS A 56 -7.30 5.81 -4.76
CA CYS A 56 -7.67 5.05 -3.57
C CYS A 56 -6.59 4.05 -3.16
N ASN A 57 -6.01 3.33 -4.12
CA ASN A 57 -4.95 2.37 -3.86
C ASN A 57 -3.65 3.03 -3.38
N LEU A 58 -3.28 4.16 -3.97
CA LEU A 58 -2.12 4.97 -3.56
C LEU A 58 -2.28 5.48 -2.11
N ASN A 59 -3.46 5.99 -1.75
CA ASN A 59 -3.72 6.46 -0.39
C ASN A 59 -3.77 5.31 0.63
N LEU A 60 -4.26 4.13 0.24
CA LEU A 60 -4.24 2.96 1.10
C LEU A 60 -2.81 2.53 1.44
N ILE A 61 -1.93 2.44 0.44
CA ILE A 61 -0.51 2.12 0.62
C ILE A 61 0.18 3.22 1.44
N ARG A 62 -0.12 4.49 1.18
CA ARG A 62 0.38 5.61 2.01
C ARG A 62 0.03 5.41 3.49
N ASN A 63 -1.19 5.00 3.80
CA ASN A 63 -1.62 4.75 5.17
C ASN A 63 -0.86 3.57 5.81
N HIS A 64 -0.55 2.52 5.04
CA HIS A 64 0.31 1.43 5.52
C HIS A 64 1.71 1.91 5.88
N ILE A 65 2.32 2.78 5.06
CA ILE A 65 3.62 3.40 5.35
C ILE A 65 3.54 4.20 6.65
N ILE A 66 2.54 5.07 6.80
CA ILE A 66 2.35 5.88 8.01
C ILE A 66 2.20 5.00 9.27
N ALA A 67 1.41 3.93 9.18
CA ALA A 67 1.22 2.98 10.28
C ALA A 67 2.55 2.31 10.65
N ALA A 68 3.31 1.81 9.68
CA ALA A 68 4.61 1.18 9.94
C ALA A 68 5.64 2.15 10.56
N LEU A 69 5.66 3.41 10.11
CA LEU A 69 6.49 4.45 10.72
C LEU A 69 6.03 4.81 12.14
N SER A 70 4.73 4.67 12.45
CA SER A 70 4.22 4.85 13.80
C SER A 70 4.65 3.72 14.72
N ASP A 71 4.50 2.48 14.27
CA ASP A 71 4.97 1.30 15.01
C ASP A 71 6.48 1.41 15.33
N LEU A 72 7.27 1.93 14.39
CA LEU A 72 8.70 2.20 14.61
C LEU A 72 8.94 3.26 15.70
N ARG A 73 8.16 4.34 15.72
CA ARG A 73 8.26 5.36 16.78
C ARG A 73 7.90 4.80 18.15
N ASP A 74 6.89 3.93 18.22
CA ASP A 74 6.49 3.27 19.46
C ASP A 74 7.58 2.32 19.98
N LEU A 75 8.41 1.78 19.07
CA LEU A 75 9.62 1.01 19.40
C LEU A 75 10.85 1.89 19.71
N GLY A 76 10.70 3.22 19.73
CA GLY A 76 11.78 4.17 20.03
C GLY A 76 12.67 4.57 18.84
N GLU A 77 12.29 4.20 17.62
CA GLU A 77 13.05 4.53 16.41
C GLU A 77 12.75 5.94 15.90
N ASN A 78 13.78 6.65 15.42
CA ASN A 78 13.59 7.91 14.72
C ASN A 78 13.18 7.66 13.26
N THR A 79 12.02 8.22 12.86
CA THR A 79 11.46 8.11 11.49
C THR A 79 11.36 9.44 10.75
N SER A 80 11.92 10.53 11.30
CA SER A 80 11.82 11.88 10.70
C SER A 80 12.47 12.01 9.30
N GLY A 81 13.42 11.15 8.96
CA GLY A 81 14.05 11.11 7.63
C GLY A 81 13.36 10.18 6.62
N GLU A 82 12.30 9.48 7.02
CA GLU A 82 11.61 8.54 6.14
C GLU A 82 10.63 9.27 5.23
N TYR A 83 10.63 8.92 3.94
CA TYR A 83 9.74 9.53 2.97
C TYR A 83 8.32 8.99 3.11
N VAL A 84 7.34 9.90 3.19
CA VAL A 84 5.91 9.58 3.13
C VAL A 84 5.35 10.16 1.83
N PRO A 85 4.78 9.33 0.94
CA PRO A 85 4.18 9.83 -0.28
C PRO A 85 3.05 10.85 0.00
N PRO A 86 2.83 11.81 -0.91
CA PRO A 86 1.72 12.75 -0.77
C PRO A 86 0.38 12.02 -0.84
N GLU A 87 -0.63 12.58 -0.18
CA GLU A 87 -2.01 12.17 -0.40
C GLU A 87 -2.47 12.66 -1.78
N VAL A 88 -3.17 11.79 -2.51
CA VAL A 88 -3.69 12.10 -3.84
C VAL A 88 -5.22 12.06 -3.84
N SER A 89 -5.83 12.59 -4.89
CA SER A 89 -7.27 12.45 -5.09
C SER A 89 -7.66 10.97 -5.17
N SER A 90 -8.68 10.55 -4.41
CA SER A 90 -9.19 9.18 -4.44
C SER A 90 -9.63 8.73 -5.84
N GLY A 91 -10.08 9.67 -6.68
CA GLY A 91 -10.49 9.41 -8.07
C GLY A 91 -9.35 9.45 -9.09
N LEU A 92 -8.09 9.56 -8.66
CA LEU A 92 -6.94 9.61 -9.56
C LEU A 92 -6.83 8.32 -10.38
N MET A 93 -6.59 8.47 -11.67
CA MET A 93 -6.35 7.40 -12.63
C MET A 93 -5.04 7.68 -13.37
N ILE A 94 -4.16 6.68 -13.44
CA ILE A 94 -2.84 6.78 -14.07
C ILE A 94 -2.92 6.34 -15.55
N PRO A 95 -2.72 7.23 -16.53
CA PRO A 95 -2.88 6.92 -17.96
C PRO A 95 -1.96 5.82 -18.48
N ALA A 96 -0.75 5.73 -17.93
CA ALA A 96 0.26 4.76 -18.33
C ALA A 96 -0.13 3.32 -17.96
N GLY A 97 -1.17 3.13 -17.14
CA GLY A 97 -1.50 1.82 -16.62
C GLY A 97 -2.15 0.88 -17.61
N ARG A 98 -1.74 -0.39 -17.54
CA ARG A 98 -2.20 -1.46 -18.45
C ARG A 98 -3.72 -1.54 -18.54
N PHE A 99 -4.42 -1.34 -17.43
CA PHE A 99 -5.88 -1.46 -17.34
C PHE A 99 -6.62 -0.11 -17.39
N PHE A 100 -5.91 1.00 -17.61
CA PHE A 100 -6.45 2.35 -17.55
C PHE A 100 -7.72 2.52 -18.38
N LYS A 101 -7.68 2.21 -19.68
CA LYS A 101 -8.81 2.43 -20.60
C LYS A 101 -10.09 1.72 -20.16
N VAL A 102 -9.96 0.47 -19.71
CA VAL A 102 -11.11 -0.36 -19.31
C VAL A 102 -11.66 0.11 -17.97
N ARG A 103 -10.79 0.37 -16.99
CA ARG A 103 -11.18 0.82 -15.65
C ARG A 103 -11.76 2.23 -15.68
N TYR A 104 -11.14 3.16 -16.41
CA TYR A 104 -11.61 4.53 -16.55
C TYR A 104 -13.03 4.58 -17.11
N LYS A 105 -13.28 3.90 -18.24
CA LYS A 105 -14.62 3.85 -18.85
C LYS A 105 -15.67 3.29 -17.90
N ARG A 106 -15.34 2.23 -17.17
CA ARG A 106 -16.27 1.64 -16.21
C ARG A 106 -16.58 2.60 -15.06
N PHE A 107 -15.56 3.18 -14.42
CA PHE A 107 -15.77 4.10 -13.31
C PHE A 107 -16.50 5.38 -13.74
N GLU A 108 -16.25 5.85 -14.96
CA GLU A 108 -17.01 6.94 -15.57
C GLU A 108 -18.49 6.58 -15.74
N GLN A 109 -18.80 5.38 -16.23
CA GLN A 109 -20.17 4.86 -16.35
C GLN A 109 -20.88 4.68 -15.01
N GLU A 110 -20.14 4.35 -13.96
CA GLU A 110 -20.61 4.27 -12.57
C GLU A 110 -20.82 5.66 -11.92
N GLY A 111 -20.50 6.75 -12.64
CA GLY A 111 -20.63 8.11 -12.14
C GLY A 111 -19.57 8.51 -11.10
N GLN A 112 -18.43 7.82 -11.07
CA GLN A 112 -17.32 8.19 -10.19
C GLN A 112 -16.68 9.51 -10.64
N ARG A 113 -16.30 10.35 -9.67
CA ARG A 113 -15.55 11.58 -9.95
C ARG A 113 -14.08 11.27 -10.19
N LEU A 114 -13.71 11.12 -11.46
CA LEU A 114 -12.35 10.77 -11.87
C LEU A 114 -11.48 12.00 -12.12
N GLN A 115 -10.17 11.84 -11.87
CA GLN A 115 -9.12 12.76 -12.26
C GLN A 115 -8.02 11.98 -12.97
N ILE A 116 -7.48 12.52 -14.05
CA ILE A 116 -6.39 11.90 -14.78
C ILE A 116 -5.09 12.54 -14.32
N ALA A 117 -4.07 11.74 -14.01
CA ALA A 117 -2.74 12.26 -13.73
C ALA A 117 -2.22 13.07 -14.93
N GLY A 118 -1.84 14.33 -14.69
CA GLY A 118 -1.26 15.20 -15.71
C GLY A 118 0.13 14.72 -16.15
N VAL A 119 0.54 15.12 -17.35
CA VAL A 119 1.86 14.79 -17.93
C VAL A 119 3.02 15.39 -17.12
N GLU A 120 2.74 16.41 -16.29
CA GLU A 120 3.71 17.10 -15.43
C GLU A 120 3.63 16.69 -13.95
N ILE A 121 3.50 15.39 -13.66
CA ILE A 121 3.91 14.92 -12.33
C ILE A 121 5.32 14.33 -12.46
N SER A 122 6.29 15.25 -12.58
CA SER A 122 7.71 14.92 -12.37
C SER A 122 7.86 14.38 -10.96
N LEU A 123 8.23 13.11 -10.84
CA LEU A 123 8.68 12.52 -9.58
C LEU A 123 10.15 12.87 -9.32
N PHE A 124 10.50 14.16 -9.46
CA PHE A 124 11.76 14.77 -9.01
C PHE A 124 11.51 16.27 -8.79
#